data_AF-A0A183T3V4-F1
#
_entry.id   AF-A0A183T3V4-F1
#
_cell.length_a   1.000
_cell.length_b   1.000
_cell.length_c   1.000
_cell.angle_alpha   90.00
_cell.angle_beta   90.00
_cell.angle_gamma   90.00
#
_symmetry.space_group_name_H-M   'P 1'
#
loop_
_entity.id
_entity.type
_entity.pdbx_description
1 polymer ?
#
loop_
_entity_poly.entity_id
_entity_poly.type
_entity_poly.pdbx_seq_one_letter_code
_entity_poly.pdbx_strand_id
1 'polypeptide(L)'
;LLFPLWVFVCLPDAFFCQIPLGISTAVNVRVGQGLGAFNPTAAKFTYLTALTSTVFIAFLTAAPVVLFRHSVSFIFTSDVEVAAKASEILPMLFIFQFCEGLAGVSEAVLIACGRQVLGAVTIFFGYYALGLPLSFFFYLKCDLGIIGMWTGIAIGFFITALTYTFFALRTDWVQQSRRAVKTVQQQSTAFADNDITDECVVRIMSFSDGSEDRHRPTFTRRSCSHAVRFRVFLFILIGFVLLASIVHRKTVAVPLWFERCVESLRLNSTLAPFCSIDLAGVKAAAALPA
;
A
#
# COMPACT_ATOMS: atom_id res chain seq x y z
N LEU A 1 26.42 -6.90 -0.65
CA LEU A 1 25.60 -7.03 -1.89
C LEU A 1 24.13 -6.68 -1.70
N LEU A 2 23.42 -7.20 -0.68
CA LEU A 2 22.00 -6.92 -0.44
C LEU A 2 21.65 -5.43 -0.24
N PHE A 3 22.46 -4.71 0.55
CA PHE A 3 22.22 -3.30 0.90
C PHE A 3 22.32 -2.32 -0.30
N PRO A 4 23.39 -2.37 -1.13
CA PRO A 4 23.48 -1.49 -2.31
C PRO A 4 22.43 -1.81 -3.38
N LEU A 5 22.07 -3.09 -3.57
CA LEU A 5 20.96 -3.48 -4.46
C LEU A 5 19.60 -2.99 -3.96
N TRP A 6 19.38 -2.97 -2.64
CA TRP A 6 18.16 -2.40 -2.05
C TRP A 6 18.06 -0.89 -2.27
N VAL A 7 19.14 -0.15 -2.02
CA VAL A 7 19.18 1.31 -2.28
C VAL A 7 19.01 1.61 -3.77
N PHE A 8 19.59 0.78 -4.64
CA PHE A 8 19.45 0.87 -6.09
C PHE A 8 18.02 0.68 -6.58
N VAL A 9 17.25 -0.22 -5.95
CA VAL A 9 15.84 -0.44 -6.32
C VAL A 9 14.95 0.65 -5.72
N CYS A 10 15.12 0.99 -4.45
CA CYS A 10 14.25 1.95 -3.76
C CYS A 10 14.36 3.38 -4.30
N LEU A 11 15.51 3.82 -4.82
CA LEU A 11 15.67 5.19 -5.33
C LEU A 11 14.83 5.45 -6.59
N PRO A 12 14.96 4.68 -7.68
CA PRO A 12 14.06 4.77 -8.82
C PRO A 12 12.59 4.60 -8.43
N ASP A 13 12.28 3.59 -7.61
CA ASP A 13 10.92 3.31 -7.17
C ASP A 13 10.31 4.52 -6.45
N ALA A 14 11.07 5.20 -5.57
CA ALA A 14 10.61 6.40 -4.87
C ALA A 14 10.31 7.60 -5.78
N PHE A 15 10.94 7.71 -6.96
CA PHE A 15 10.63 8.78 -7.93
C PHE A 15 9.51 8.36 -8.89
N PHE A 16 9.55 7.12 -9.39
CA PHE A 16 8.62 6.66 -10.42
C PHE A 16 7.26 6.23 -9.85
N CYS A 17 7.19 5.69 -8.64
CA CYS A 17 5.93 5.27 -8.01
C CYS A 17 5.04 6.44 -7.55
N GLN A 18 5.59 7.66 -7.41
CA GLN A 18 4.78 8.82 -7.01
C GLN A 18 3.81 9.26 -8.09
N ILE A 19 4.14 9.05 -9.37
CA ILE A 19 3.27 9.45 -10.47
C ILE A 19 1.99 8.58 -10.49
N PRO A 20 2.06 7.23 -10.47
CA PRO A 20 0.89 6.37 -10.33
C PRO A 20 0.11 6.60 -9.03
N LEU A 21 0.78 6.89 -7.91
CA LEU A 21 0.11 7.22 -6.64
C LEU A 21 -0.73 8.50 -6.76
N GLY A 22 -0.20 9.54 -7.41
CA GLY A 22 -0.92 10.76 -7.69
C GLY A 22 -2.15 10.52 -8.56
N ILE A 23 -2.01 9.72 -9.63
CA ILE A 23 -3.13 9.34 -10.50
C ILE A 23 -4.19 8.56 -9.72
N SER A 24 -3.77 7.57 -8.93
CA SER A 24 -4.68 6.75 -8.10
C SER A 24 -5.48 7.62 -7.13
N THR A 25 -4.84 8.60 -6.49
CA THR A 25 -5.52 9.56 -5.60
C THR A 25 -6.52 10.43 -6.35
N ALA A 26 -6.14 10.95 -7.52
CA ALA A 26 -7.04 11.75 -8.36
C ALA A 26 -8.25 10.94 -8.83
N VAL A 27 -8.05 9.68 -9.21
CA VAL A 27 -9.12 8.75 -9.60
C VAL A 27 -10.08 8.51 -8.44
N ASN A 28 -9.56 8.24 -7.24
CA ASN A 28 -10.38 8.00 -6.05
C ASN A 28 -11.37 9.16 -5.83
N VAL A 29 -10.86 10.40 -5.88
CA VAL A 29 -11.67 11.61 -5.71
C VAL A 29 -12.68 11.80 -6.84
N ARG A 30 -12.23 11.74 -8.11
CA ARG A 30 -13.11 12.02 -9.26
C ARG A 30 -14.19 10.95 -9.45
N VAL A 31 -13.86 9.68 -9.21
CA VAL A 31 -14.84 8.59 -9.22
C VAL A 31 -15.83 8.76 -8.07
N GLY A 32 -15.35 9.05 -6.86
CA GLY A 32 -16.21 9.33 -5.70
C GLY A 32 -17.19 10.48 -5.95
N GLN A 33 -16.72 11.58 -6.55
CA GLN A 33 -17.55 12.71 -6.96
C GLN A 33 -18.60 12.32 -8.01
N GLY A 34 -18.19 11.57 -9.05
CA GLY A 34 -19.10 11.10 -10.10
C GLY A 34 -20.20 10.17 -9.58
N LEU A 35 -19.85 9.27 -8.64
CA LEU A 35 -20.82 8.40 -7.98
C LEU A 35 -21.80 9.22 -7.12
N GLY A 36 -21.31 10.21 -6.36
CA GLY A 36 -22.15 11.10 -5.54
C GLY A 36 -23.09 11.99 -6.36
N ALA A 37 -22.66 12.42 -7.55
CA ALA A 37 -23.47 13.21 -8.49
C ALA A 37 -24.44 12.37 -9.35
N PHE A 38 -24.58 11.07 -9.07
CA PHE A 38 -25.38 10.13 -9.86
C PHE A 38 -25.00 10.08 -11.36
N ASN A 39 -23.72 10.26 -11.67
CA ASN A 39 -23.21 10.19 -13.04
C ASN A 39 -22.30 8.94 -13.24
N PRO A 40 -22.88 7.74 -13.43
CA PRO A 40 -22.12 6.50 -13.58
C PRO A 40 -21.24 6.49 -14.83
N THR A 41 -21.65 7.18 -15.91
CA THR A 41 -20.89 7.27 -17.15
C THR A 41 -19.60 8.04 -16.94
N ALA A 42 -19.64 9.18 -16.24
CA ALA A 42 -18.45 9.96 -15.92
C ALA A 42 -17.49 9.21 -14.99
N ALA A 43 -18.03 8.48 -14.00
CA ALA A 43 -17.23 7.63 -13.11
C ALA A 43 -16.48 6.52 -13.89
N LYS A 44 -17.19 5.82 -14.78
CA LYS A 44 -16.60 4.79 -15.66
C LYS A 44 -15.55 5.37 -16.59
N PHE A 45 -15.84 6.51 -17.21
CA PHE A 45 -14.90 7.18 -18.11
C PHE A 45 -13.62 7.59 -17.39
N THR A 46 -13.76 8.19 -16.21
CA THR A 46 -12.62 8.57 -15.35
C THR A 46 -11.71 7.38 -15.06
N TYR A 47 -12.29 6.23 -14.70
CA TYR A 47 -11.52 5.01 -14.45
C TYR A 47 -10.80 4.51 -15.71
N LEU A 48 -11.50 4.40 -16.84
CA LEU A 48 -10.89 3.89 -18.08
C LEU A 48 -9.76 4.80 -18.58
N THR A 49 -9.94 6.12 -18.54
CA THR A 49 -8.90 7.08 -18.92
C THR A 49 -7.69 7.00 -17.99
N ALA A 50 -7.92 6.79 -16.68
CA ALA A 50 -6.81 6.66 -15.74
C ALA A 50 -6.06 5.32 -15.89
N LEU A 51 -6.78 4.26 -16.24
CA LEU A 51 -6.19 2.95 -16.52
C LEU A 51 -5.25 3.05 -17.73
N THR A 52 -5.71 3.65 -18.83
CA THR A 52 -4.89 3.82 -20.03
C THR A 52 -3.74 4.81 -19.81
N SER A 53 -3.96 5.90 -19.08
CA SER A 53 -2.90 6.86 -18.77
C SER A 53 -1.79 6.24 -17.91
N THR A 54 -2.15 5.39 -16.94
CA THR A 54 -1.18 4.74 -16.05
C THR A 54 -0.33 3.73 -16.81
N VAL A 55 -0.95 2.94 -17.70
CA VAL A 55 -0.23 2.03 -18.61
C VAL A 55 0.75 2.80 -19.49
N PHE A 56 0.31 3.92 -20.06
CA PHE A 56 1.14 4.77 -20.92
C PHE A 56 2.33 5.37 -20.15
N ILE A 57 2.07 5.93 -18.96
CA ILE A 57 3.12 6.52 -18.12
C ILE A 57 4.12 5.46 -17.67
N ALA A 58 3.66 4.29 -17.22
CA ALA A 58 4.53 3.20 -16.82
C ALA A 58 5.46 2.76 -17.97
N PHE A 59 4.95 2.72 -19.20
CA PHE A 59 5.76 2.42 -20.38
C PHE A 59 6.78 3.53 -20.67
N LEU A 60 6.35 4.80 -20.64
CA LEU A 60 7.23 5.95 -20.88
C LEU A 60 8.35 6.05 -19.85
N THR A 61 8.09 5.78 -18.57
CA THR A 61 9.09 5.86 -17.51
C THR A 61 10.05 4.68 -17.55
N ALA A 62 9.55 3.49 -17.90
CA ALA A 62 10.36 2.28 -17.81
C ALA A 62 11.14 1.96 -19.08
N ALA A 63 10.66 2.33 -20.28
CA ALA A 63 11.37 2.05 -21.52
C ALA A 63 12.80 2.61 -21.53
N PRO A 64 13.08 3.87 -21.12
CA PRO A 64 14.44 4.38 -21.02
C PRO A 64 15.29 3.61 -20.00
N VAL A 65 14.72 3.26 -18.85
CA VAL A 65 15.43 2.55 -17.77
C VAL A 65 15.86 1.16 -18.21
N VAL A 66 15.02 0.45 -18.96
CA VAL A 66 15.36 -0.88 -19.51
C VAL A 66 16.38 -0.78 -20.65
N LEU A 67 16.24 0.22 -21.53
CA LEU A 67 17.18 0.44 -22.65
C LEU A 67 18.58 0.81 -22.15
N PHE A 68 18.67 1.69 -21.16
CA PHE A 68 19.94 2.15 -20.59
C PHE A 68 20.37 1.33 -19.37
N ARG A 69 19.83 0.12 -19.17
CA ARG A 69 20.03 -0.67 -17.95
C ARG A 69 21.49 -0.86 -17.54
N HIS A 70 22.38 -1.03 -18.52
CA HIS A 70 23.82 -1.21 -18.29
C HIS A 70 24.51 0.09 -17.87
N SER A 71 24.13 1.23 -18.46
CA SER A 71 24.68 2.54 -18.09
C SER A 71 24.13 3.01 -16.74
N VAL A 72 22.83 2.78 -16.49
CA VAL A 72 22.16 3.14 -15.25
C VAL A 72 22.76 2.38 -14.06
N SER A 73 23.09 1.08 -14.21
CA SER A 73 23.73 0.33 -13.14
C SER A 73 25.04 0.96 -12.65
N PHE A 74 25.85 1.54 -13.55
CA PHE A 74 27.12 2.17 -13.18
C PHE A 74 26.97 3.54 -12.50
N ILE A 75 25.80 4.18 -12.55
CA ILE A 75 25.54 5.45 -11.83
C ILE A 75 25.52 5.22 -10.32
N PHE A 76 25.08 4.05 -9.87
CA PHE A 76 24.88 3.75 -8.46
C PHE A 76 25.97 2.88 -7.86
N THR A 77 26.74 2.16 -8.67
CA THR A 77 27.85 1.35 -8.21
C THR A 77 29.00 1.35 -9.20
N SER A 78 30.22 1.46 -8.67
CA SER A 78 31.46 1.34 -9.45
C SER A 78 31.94 -0.11 -9.54
N ASP A 79 31.29 -1.03 -8.83
CA ASP A 79 31.64 -2.45 -8.81
C ASP A 79 30.94 -3.19 -9.96
N VAL A 80 31.75 -3.83 -10.82
CA VAL A 80 31.29 -4.53 -12.03
C VAL A 80 30.38 -5.71 -11.69
N GLU A 81 30.66 -6.44 -10.60
CA GLU A 81 29.87 -7.61 -10.21
C GLU A 81 28.47 -7.19 -9.72
N VAL A 82 28.41 -6.09 -8.98
CA VAL A 82 27.14 -5.49 -8.52
C VAL A 82 26.36 -4.90 -9.68
N ALA A 83 27.04 -4.20 -10.60
CA ALA A 83 26.42 -3.61 -11.78
C ALA A 83 25.80 -4.69 -12.69
N ALA A 84 26.51 -5.81 -12.91
CA ALA A 84 26.00 -6.92 -13.70
C ALA A 84 24.70 -7.49 -13.09
N LYS A 85 24.66 -7.71 -11.77
CA LYS A 85 23.45 -8.19 -11.09
C LYS A 85 22.31 -7.16 -11.05
N ALA A 86 22.61 -5.88 -10.91
CA ALA A 86 21.60 -4.83 -11.02
C ALA A 86 20.97 -4.79 -12.44
N SER A 87 21.78 -4.97 -13.49
CA SER A 87 21.31 -5.00 -14.88
C SER A 87 20.37 -6.17 -15.19
N GLU A 88 20.50 -7.30 -14.49
CA GLU A 88 19.61 -8.47 -14.60
C GLU A 88 18.24 -8.21 -13.94
N ILE A 89 18.21 -7.45 -12.85
CA ILE A 89 16.99 -7.19 -12.06
C ILE A 89 16.17 -6.02 -12.64
N LEU A 90 16.82 -5.06 -13.30
CA LEU A 90 16.16 -3.87 -13.87
C LEU A 90 14.93 -4.15 -14.76
N PRO A 91 14.96 -5.11 -15.71
CA PRO A 91 13.77 -5.45 -16.50
C PRO A 91 12.62 -6.01 -15.66
N MET A 92 12.93 -6.66 -14.54
CA MET A 92 11.92 -7.20 -13.63
C MET A 92 11.18 -6.08 -12.88
N LEU A 93 11.88 -5.01 -12.52
CA LEU A 93 11.30 -3.82 -11.91
C LEU A 93 10.27 -3.14 -12.81
N PHE A 94 10.46 -3.18 -14.13
CA PHE A 94 9.46 -2.66 -15.07
C PHE A 94 8.12 -3.40 -14.94
N ILE A 95 8.15 -4.73 -14.94
CA ILE A 95 6.94 -5.55 -14.81
C ILE A 95 6.28 -5.25 -13.46
N PHE A 96 7.08 -5.09 -12.42
CA PHE A 96 6.60 -4.75 -11.08
C PHE A 96 5.89 -3.39 -11.06
N GLN A 97 6.53 -2.34 -11.57
CA GLN A 97 5.97 -0.99 -11.68
C GLN A 97 4.65 -0.97 -12.44
N PHE A 98 4.58 -1.72 -13.55
CA PHE A 98 3.37 -1.85 -14.35
C PHE A 98 2.22 -2.48 -13.54
N CYS A 99 2.51 -3.57 -12.81
CA CYS A 99 1.53 -4.25 -11.97
C CYS A 99 1.06 -3.36 -10.82
N GLU A 100 1.98 -2.67 -10.15
CA GLU A 100 1.64 -1.76 -9.06
C GLU A 100 0.79 -0.58 -9.52
N GLY A 101 1.11 0.03 -10.66
CA GLY A 101 0.29 1.10 -11.23
C GLY A 101 -1.13 0.63 -11.55
N LEU A 102 -1.26 -0.55 -12.16
CA LEU A 102 -2.56 -1.14 -12.49
C LEU A 102 -3.38 -1.50 -11.23
N ALA A 103 -2.70 -2.10 -10.24
CA ALA A 103 -3.29 -2.43 -8.95
C ALA A 103 -3.76 -1.17 -8.21
N GLY A 104 -2.92 -0.14 -8.14
CA GLY A 104 -3.20 1.10 -7.39
C GLY A 104 -4.39 1.88 -7.94
N VAL A 105 -4.51 2.01 -9.27
CA VAL A 105 -5.68 2.68 -9.89
C VAL A 105 -6.95 1.88 -9.67
N SER A 106 -6.88 0.55 -9.80
CA SER A 106 -8.04 -0.32 -9.61
C SER A 106 -8.48 -0.37 -8.14
N GLU A 107 -7.53 -0.39 -7.21
CA GLU A 107 -7.76 -0.29 -5.77
C GLU A 107 -8.40 1.06 -5.41
N ALA A 108 -7.89 2.16 -5.96
CA ALA A 108 -8.47 3.49 -5.76
C ALA A 108 -9.95 3.55 -6.16
N VAL A 109 -10.35 2.89 -7.25
CA VAL A 109 -11.76 2.79 -7.64
C VAL A 109 -12.57 1.94 -6.68
N LEU A 110 -12.02 0.82 -6.20
CA LEU A 110 -12.69 -0.02 -5.20
C LEU A 110 -12.95 0.78 -3.90
N ILE A 111 -11.97 1.58 -3.46
CA ILE A 111 -12.10 2.48 -2.31
C ILE A 111 -13.16 3.56 -2.59
N ALA A 112 -13.13 4.19 -3.77
CA ALA A 112 -14.12 5.20 -4.17
C ALA A 112 -15.56 4.65 -4.18
N CYS A 113 -15.72 3.37 -4.53
CA CYS A 113 -17.01 2.66 -4.49
C CYS A 113 -17.44 2.23 -3.07
N GLY A 114 -16.64 2.49 -2.03
CA GLY A 114 -16.89 2.01 -0.67
C GLY A 114 -16.64 0.51 -0.47
N ARG A 115 -15.92 -0.14 -1.40
CA ARG A 115 -15.60 -1.57 -1.38
C ARG A 115 -14.22 -1.85 -0.75
N GLN A 116 -13.82 -1.08 0.27
CA GLN A 116 -12.49 -1.20 0.90
C GLN A 116 -12.22 -2.60 1.49
N VAL A 117 -13.24 -3.34 1.93
CA VAL A 117 -13.06 -4.70 2.48
C VAL A 117 -12.57 -5.65 1.40
N LEU A 118 -13.12 -5.56 0.18
CA LEU A 118 -12.64 -6.34 -0.95
C LEU A 118 -11.20 -5.95 -1.32
N GLY A 119 -10.89 -4.66 -1.22
CA GLY A 119 -9.53 -4.12 -1.23
C GLY A 119 -8.59 -4.89 -0.32
N ALA A 120 -8.83 -4.76 0.98
CA ALA A 120 -8.02 -5.35 2.05
C ALA A 120 -7.87 -6.87 1.94
N VAL A 121 -8.93 -7.58 1.56
CA VAL A 121 -8.88 -9.04 1.37
C VAL A 121 -7.97 -9.40 0.19
N THR A 122 -8.07 -8.68 -0.93
CA THR A 122 -7.28 -8.99 -2.13
C THR A 122 -5.79 -8.78 -1.89
N ILE A 123 -5.38 -7.65 -1.29
CA ILE A 123 -3.97 -7.40 -0.96
C ILE A 123 -3.45 -8.39 0.08
N PHE A 124 -4.27 -8.79 1.06
CA PHE A 124 -3.88 -9.80 2.05
C PHE A 124 -3.55 -11.14 1.38
N PHE A 125 -4.44 -11.65 0.53
CA PHE A 125 -4.21 -12.92 -0.14
C PHE A 125 -3.06 -12.84 -1.14
N GLY A 126 -2.99 -11.79 -1.95
CA GLY A 126 -1.96 -11.67 -2.98
C GLY A 126 -0.56 -11.48 -2.42
N TYR A 127 -0.37 -10.54 -1.49
CA TYR A 127 0.95 -10.23 -0.95
C TYR A 127 1.36 -11.17 0.19
N TYR A 128 0.50 -11.35 1.19
CA TYR A 128 0.87 -12.09 2.41
C TYR A 128 0.66 -13.59 2.29
N ALA A 129 -0.45 -14.04 1.70
CA ALA A 129 -0.75 -15.47 1.62
C ALA A 129 -0.08 -16.18 0.44
N LEU A 130 0.19 -15.47 -0.66
CA LEU A 130 0.84 -16.03 -1.86
C LEU A 130 2.25 -15.50 -2.08
N GLY A 131 2.43 -14.18 -2.13
CA GLY A 131 3.71 -13.55 -2.43
C GLY A 131 4.81 -13.96 -1.45
N LEU A 132 4.57 -13.81 -0.14
CA LEU A 132 5.55 -14.15 0.89
C LEU A 132 5.95 -15.64 0.87
N PRO A 133 5.02 -16.63 0.90
CA PRO A 133 5.41 -18.04 0.81
C PRO A 133 6.15 -18.39 -0.47
N LEU A 134 5.74 -17.84 -1.62
CA LEU A 134 6.44 -18.06 -2.89
C LEU A 134 7.85 -17.48 -2.87
N SER A 135 8.05 -16.30 -2.28
CA SER A 135 9.37 -15.71 -2.12
C SER A 135 10.30 -16.58 -1.27
N PHE A 136 9.81 -17.10 -0.14
CA PHE A 136 10.59 -18.03 0.68
C PHE A 136 10.86 -19.34 -0.05
N PHE A 137 9.89 -19.85 -0.80
CA PHE A 137 10.04 -21.07 -1.60
C PHE A 137 11.14 -20.91 -2.65
N PHE A 138 11.10 -19.86 -3.47
CA PHE A 138 12.12 -19.62 -4.49
C PHE A 138 13.49 -19.28 -3.90
N TYR A 139 13.53 -18.60 -2.76
CA TYR A 139 14.78 -18.32 -2.06
C TYR A 139 15.45 -19.58 -1.52
N LEU A 140 14.69 -20.47 -0.85
CA LEU A 140 15.23 -21.62 -0.12
C LEU A 140 15.32 -22.92 -0.93
N LYS A 141 14.39 -23.16 -1.87
CA LYS A 141 14.29 -24.44 -2.60
C LYS A 141 14.87 -24.40 -3.99
N CYS A 142 14.89 -23.23 -4.63
CA CYS A 142 15.39 -23.08 -5.99
C CYS A 142 16.82 -22.50 -6.05
N ASP A 143 17.44 -22.19 -4.90
CA ASP A 143 18.77 -21.57 -4.79
C ASP A 143 18.94 -20.31 -5.67
N LEU A 144 17.83 -19.64 -6.00
CA LEU A 144 17.80 -18.41 -6.81
C LEU A 144 18.19 -17.17 -5.99
N GLY A 145 18.42 -17.33 -4.69
CA GLY A 145 18.78 -16.26 -3.77
C GLY A 145 17.83 -15.07 -3.86
N ILE A 146 18.40 -13.87 -4.00
CA ILE A 146 17.66 -12.59 -4.04
C ILE A 146 16.69 -12.53 -5.21
N ILE A 147 17.09 -13.04 -6.39
CA ILE A 147 16.26 -13.01 -7.60
C ILE A 147 14.99 -13.86 -7.38
N GLY A 148 15.13 -15.00 -6.71
CA GLY A 148 14.00 -15.85 -6.33
C GLY A 148 13.02 -15.13 -5.41
N MET A 149 13.52 -14.38 -4.43
CA MET A 149 12.69 -13.60 -3.51
C MET A 149 11.87 -12.53 -4.25
N TRP A 150 12.48 -11.76 -5.15
CA TRP A 150 11.78 -10.77 -5.98
C TRP A 150 10.76 -11.42 -6.91
N THR A 151 11.06 -12.61 -7.43
CA THR A 151 10.13 -13.38 -8.29
C THR A 151 8.86 -13.76 -7.55
N GLY A 152 8.96 -14.24 -6.31
CA GLY A 152 7.79 -14.57 -5.50
C GLY A 152 6.89 -13.36 -5.23
N ILE A 153 7.49 -12.22 -4.83
CA ILE A 153 6.77 -10.97 -4.58
C ILE A 153 6.11 -10.47 -5.87
N ALA A 154 6.83 -10.48 -7.00
CA ALA A 154 6.30 -10.04 -8.29
C ALA A 154 5.07 -10.86 -8.71
N ILE A 155 5.10 -12.18 -8.53
CA ILE A 155 3.93 -13.05 -8.83
C ILE A 155 2.74 -12.69 -7.93
N GLY A 156 2.97 -12.47 -6.63
CA GLY A 156 1.91 -12.05 -5.71
C GLY A 156 1.27 -10.72 -6.11
N PHE A 157 2.07 -9.73 -6.48
CA PHE A 157 1.57 -8.44 -6.99
C PHE A 157 0.86 -8.57 -8.33
N PHE A 158 1.36 -9.40 -9.25
CA PHE A 158 0.69 -9.65 -10.53
C PHE A 158 -0.71 -10.21 -10.34
N ILE A 159 -0.87 -11.22 -9.46
CA ILE A 159 -2.19 -11.79 -9.14
C ILE A 159 -3.10 -10.74 -8.48
N THR A 160 -2.55 -9.92 -7.58
CA THR A 160 -3.28 -8.82 -6.93
C THR A 160 -3.79 -7.81 -7.96
N ALA A 161 -2.92 -7.37 -8.88
CA ALA A 161 -3.24 -6.42 -9.94
C ALA A 161 -4.34 -6.94 -10.87
N LEU A 162 -4.25 -8.20 -11.30
CA LEU A 162 -5.28 -8.84 -12.11
C LEU A 162 -6.62 -8.90 -11.38
N THR A 163 -6.61 -9.28 -10.10
CA THR A 163 -7.82 -9.42 -9.29
C THR A 163 -8.50 -8.07 -9.08
N TYR A 164 -7.73 -7.03 -8.73
CA TYR A 164 -8.26 -5.67 -8.61
C TYR A 164 -8.83 -5.16 -9.92
N THR A 165 -8.08 -5.31 -11.02
CA THR A 165 -8.52 -4.85 -12.35
C THR A 165 -9.79 -5.57 -12.77
N PHE A 166 -9.88 -6.87 -12.54
CA PHE A 166 -11.09 -7.66 -12.81
C PHE A 166 -12.29 -7.13 -12.03
N PHE A 167 -12.16 -6.93 -10.72
CA PHE A 167 -13.26 -6.42 -9.90
C PHE A 167 -13.63 -4.97 -10.23
N ALA A 168 -12.66 -4.14 -10.59
CA ALA A 168 -12.88 -2.76 -11.00
C ALA A 168 -13.63 -2.71 -12.36
N LEU A 169 -13.21 -3.50 -13.35
CA LEU A 169 -13.88 -3.60 -14.66
C LEU A 169 -15.30 -4.17 -14.57
N ARG A 170 -15.54 -5.12 -13.67
CA ARG A 170 -16.86 -5.72 -13.42
C ARG A 170 -17.77 -4.88 -12.50
N THR A 171 -17.35 -3.68 -12.11
CA THR A 171 -18.16 -2.82 -11.26
C THR A 171 -19.42 -2.36 -11.99
N ASP A 172 -20.59 -2.64 -11.40
CA ASP A 172 -21.85 -2.06 -11.83
C ASP A 172 -21.92 -0.60 -11.37
N TRP A 173 -21.52 0.30 -12.26
CA TRP A 173 -21.50 1.74 -12.03
C TRP A 173 -22.86 2.31 -11.65
N VAL A 174 -23.95 1.80 -12.24
CA VAL A 174 -25.31 2.29 -11.95
C VAL A 174 -25.71 1.88 -10.54
N GLN A 175 -25.44 0.63 -10.15
CA GLN A 175 -25.69 0.16 -8.81
C GLN A 175 -24.85 0.93 -7.78
N GLN A 176 -23.57 1.18 -8.05
CA GLN A 176 -22.71 1.95 -7.14
C GLN A 176 -23.17 3.40 -6.99
N SER A 177 -23.56 4.08 -8.08
CA SER A 177 -24.12 5.44 -8.00
C SER A 177 -25.42 5.47 -7.19
N ARG A 178 -26.32 4.49 -7.38
CA ARG A 178 -27.54 4.37 -6.57
C ARG A 178 -27.23 4.19 -5.09
N ARG A 179 -26.22 3.37 -4.75
CA ARG A 179 -25.79 3.18 -3.35
C ARG A 179 -25.22 4.47 -2.76
N ALA A 180 -24.37 5.18 -3.50
CA ALA A 180 -23.79 6.44 -3.06
C ALA A 180 -24.87 7.49 -2.74
N VAL A 181 -25.83 7.70 -3.65
CA VAL A 181 -26.94 8.65 -3.42
C VAL A 181 -27.82 8.24 -2.24
N LYS A 182 -28.15 6.94 -2.10
CA LYS A 182 -28.91 6.43 -0.95
C LYS A 182 -28.21 6.71 0.37
N THR A 183 -26.89 6.50 0.44
CA THR A 183 -26.10 6.79 1.65
C THR A 183 -26.17 8.27 2.02
N VAL A 184 -26.04 9.17 1.03
CA VAL A 184 -26.14 10.61 1.27
C VAL A 184 -27.56 10.99 1.73
N GLN A 185 -28.60 10.47 1.08
CA GLN A 185 -29.98 10.76 1.44
C GLN A 185 -30.33 10.27 2.86
N GLN A 186 -29.88 9.07 3.24
CA GLN A 186 -30.05 8.53 4.59
C GLN A 186 -29.36 9.40 5.65
N GLN A 187 -28.18 9.93 5.33
CA GLN A 187 -27.50 10.89 6.20
C GLN A 187 -28.32 12.17 6.32
N SER A 188 -28.79 12.75 5.20
CA SER A 188 -29.64 13.95 5.21
C SER A 188 -30.92 13.77 6.04
N THR A 189 -31.61 12.63 5.91
CA THR A 189 -32.82 12.34 6.69
C THR A 189 -32.50 12.12 8.16
N ALA A 190 -31.38 11.47 8.49
CA ALA A 190 -30.96 11.30 9.88
C ALA A 190 -30.59 12.65 10.53
N PHE A 191 -30.02 13.60 9.77
CA PHE A 191 -29.82 14.96 10.26
C PHE A 191 -31.15 15.67 10.53
N ALA A 192 -32.11 15.58 9.61
CA ALA A 192 -33.43 16.18 9.77
C ALA A 192 -34.21 15.59 10.96
N ASP A 193 -34.15 14.28 11.19
CA ASP A 193 -34.83 13.63 12.31
C ASP A 193 -34.20 14.04 13.67
N ASN A 194 -32.87 14.14 13.72
CA ASN A 194 -32.18 14.67 14.89
C ASN A 194 -32.50 16.15 15.15
N ASP A 195 -32.60 16.97 14.10
CA ASP A 195 -33.00 18.38 14.20
C ASP A 195 -34.45 18.48 14.69
N ILE A 196 -35.39 17.68 14.17
CA ILE A 196 -36.79 17.67 14.65
C ILE A 196 -36.87 17.22 16.11
N THR A 197 -36.08 16.23 16.54
CA THR A 197 -36.04 15.84 17.96
C THR A 197 -35.41 16.90 18.86
N ASP A 198 -34.34 17.57 18.43
CA ASP A 198 -33.75 18.68 19.21
C ASP A 198 -34.67 19.91 19.18
N GLU A 199 -35.35 20.23 18.07
CA GLU A 199 -36.31 21.33 17.97
C GLU A 199 -37.59 21.04 18.79
N CYS A 200 -38.06 19.78 18.84
CA CYS A 200 -39.23 19.40 19.64
C CYS A 200 -38.90 19.32 21.14
N VAL A 201 -37.70 18.84 21.52
CA VAL A 201 -37.23 18.88 22.92
C VAL A 201 -36.96 20.30 23.37
N VAL A 202 -36.33 21.14 22.53
CA VAL A 202 -36.14 22.56 22.81
C VAL A 202 -37.49 23.28 22.88
N ARG A 203 -38.47 22.99 22.01
CA ARG A 203 -39.81 23.61 22.03
C ARG A 203 -40.66 23.16 23.23
N ILE A 204 -40.44 21.96 23.77
CA ILE A 204 -41.02 21.54 25.07
C ILE A 204 -40.33 22.26 26.23
N MET A 205 -39.03 22.60 26.10
CA MET A 205 -38.30 23.39 27.11
C MET A 205 -38.45 24.92 26.94
N SER A 206 -38.88 25.42 25.79
CA SER A 206 -38.93 26.85 25.44
C SER A 206 -40.35 27.42 25.33
N PHE A 207 -41.23 27.05 26.26
CA PHE A 207 -42.37 27.89 26.63
C PHE A 207 -41.94 29.12 27.47
N SER A 208 -40.70 29.58 27.34
CA SER A 208 -40.28 30.83 27.95
C SER A 208 -39.35 31.59 27.02
N ASP A 209 -39.89 32.72 26.59
CA ASP A 209 -39.28 33.90 25.99
C ASP A 209 -38.72 33.84 24.56
N GLY A 210 -39.16 34.83 23.79
CA GLY A 210 -38.81 35.02 22.40
C GLY A 210 -37.64 35.98 22.22
N SER A 211 -36.86 35.73 21.18
CA SER A 211 -36.23 36.73 20.31
C SER A 211 -35.43 36.01 19.23
N GLU A 212 -35.63 36.44 17.98
CA GLU A 212 -34.84 36.02 16.82
C GLU A 212 -33.34 36.26 17.04
N ASP A 213 -32.51 35.25 16.79
CA ASP A 213 -31.10 35.49 16.49
C ASP A 213 -30.55 34.49 15.46
N ARG A 214 -30.10 35.06 14.34
CA ARG A 214 -29.53 34.40 13.16
C ARG A 214 -28.18 33.74 13.51
N HIS A 215 -28.20 32.49 13.95
CA HIS A 215 -26.99 31.72 14.19
C HIS A 215 -26.61 30.85 12.98
N ARG A 216 -25.40 31.11 12.45
CA ARG A 216 -24.69 30.30 11.44
C ARG A 216 -24.61 28.86 11.96
N PRO A 217 -25.01 27.82 11.19
CA PRO A 217 -24.98 26.46 11.70
C PRO A 217 -23.53 26.07 11.98
N THR A 218 -23.20 25.96 13.26
CA THR A 218 -21.96 25.34 13.71
C THR A 218 -22.12 23.84 13.47
N PHE A 219 -21.33 23.30 12.54
CA PHE A 219 -21.28 21.88 12.23
C PHE A 219 -20.77 21.12 13.47
N THR A 220 -21.67 20.78 14.39
CA THR A 220 -21.36 19.96 15.54
C THR A 220 -21.42 18.50 15.12
N ARG A 221 -20.23 17.98 14.83
CA ARG A 221 -19.94 16.60 14.43
C ARG A 221 -20.40 15.61 15.52
N ARG A 222 -21.56 14.95 15.36
CA ARG A 222 -21.96 13.85 16.24
C ARG A 222 -21.59 12.47 15.70
N SER A 223 -20.50 11.97 16.30
CA SER A 223 -20.34 10.64 16.91
C SER A 223 -20.76 9.39 16.13
N CYS A 224 -19.93 8.98 15.16
CA CYS A 224 -19.77 7.56 14.80
C CYS A 224 -18.83 6.87 15.81
N SER A 225 -19.13 6.99 17.11
CA SER A 225 -18.20 6.64 18.19
C SER A 225 -17.77 5.18 18.12
N HIS A 226 -18.68 4.26 17.86
CA HIS A 226 -18.38 2.83 17.86
C HIS A 226 -17.53 2.38 16.67
N ALA A 227 -17.79 2.86 15.45
CA ALA A 227 -16.99 2.50 14.28
C ALA A 227 -15.60 3.16 14.33
N VAL A 228 -15.51 4.38 14.86
CA VAL A 228 -14.23 5.07 15.08
C VAL A 228 -13.45 4.39 16.21
N ARG A 229 -14.10 4.05 17.33
CA ARG A 229 -13.48 3.29 18.44
C ARG A 229 -13.00 1.92 17.99
N PHE A 230 -13.77 1.21 17.16
CA PHE A 230 -13.36 -0.08 16.61
C PHE A 230 -12.15 0.04 15.68
N ARG A 231 -12.12 1.06 14.81
CA ARG A 231 -10.96 1.33 13.95
C ARG A 231 -9.73 1.74 14.77
N VAL A 232 -9.90 2.62 15.76
CA VAL A 232 -8.82 3.02 16.68
C VAL A 232 -8.31 1.83 17.47
N PHE A 233 -9.20 0.97 17.99
CA PHE A 233 -8.84 -0.26 18.68
C PHE A 233 -8.08 -1.22 17.76
N LEU A 234 -8.51 -1.39 16.52
CA LEU A 234 -7.82 -2.21 15.53
C LEU A 234 -6.41 -1.67 15.24
N PHE A 235 -6.25 -0.35 15.08
CA PHE A 235 -4.92 0.28 14.89
C PHE A 235 -4.04 0.12 16.13
N ILE A 236 -4.59 0.27 17.33
CA ILE A 236 -3.85 0.04 18.59
C ILE A 236 -3.44 -1.43 18.71
N LEU A 237 -4.32 -2.38 18.36
CA LEU A 237 -4.03 -3.81 18.38
C LEU A 237 -2.94 -4.17 17.37
N ILE A 238 -3.03 -3.67 16.13
CA ILE A 238 -1.99 -3.87 15.11
C ILE A 238 -0.68 -3.23 15.58
N GLY A 239 -0.72 -2.02 16.13
CA GLY A 239 0.45 -1.35 16.71
C GLY A 239 1.07 -2.12 17.86
N PHE A 240 0.25 -2.71 18.74
CA PHE A 240 0.69 -3.56 19.84
C PHE A 240 1.31 -4.87 19.32
N VAL A 241 0.70 -5.52 18.32
CA VAL A 241 1.26 -6.73 17.70
C VAL A 241 2.59 -6.43 16.99
N LEU A 242 2.70 -5.28 16.32
CA LEU A 242 3.94 -4.84 15.70
C LEU A 242 5.01 -4.48 16.73
N LEU A 243 4.65 -3.77 17.81
CA LEU A 243 5.56 -3.48 18.93
C LEU A 243 5.98 -4.77 19.63
N ALA A 244 5.06 -5.69 19.90
CA ALA A 244 5.36 -7.00 20.45
C ALA A 244 6.26 -7.79 19.50
N SER A 245 6.07 -7.70 18.18
CA SER A 245 6.93 -8.32 17.17
C SER A 245 8.32 -7.68 17.11
N ILE A 246 8.43 -6.36 17.28
CA ILE A 246 9.69 -5.61 17.33
C ILE A 246 10.43 -5.91 18.64
N VAL A 247 9.73 -5.90 19.78
CA VAL A 247 10.25 -6.27 21.09
C VAL A 247 10.67 -7.73 21.09
N HIS A 248 9.85 -8.65 20.55
CA HIS A 248 10.22 -10.06 20.35
C HIS A 248 11.44 -10.20 19.44
N ARG A 249 11.51 -9.43 18.34
CA ARG A 249 12.70 -9.38 17.47
C ARG A 249 13.95 -8.87 18.23
N LYS A 250 13.78 -7.92 19.15
CA LYS A 250 14.86 -7.33 19.98
C LYS A 250 15.23 -8.17 21.20
N THR A 251 14.30 -8.98 21.75
CA THR A 251 14.49 -9.76 22.99
C THR A 251 14.74 -11.25 22.75
N VAL A 252 14.27 -11.82 21.62
CA VAL A 252 14.30 -13.27 21.36
C VAL A 252 15.04 -13.63 20.06
N ALA A 253 15.46 -12.67 19.22
CA ALA A 253 16.11 -12.98 17.95
C ALA A 253 17.36 -12.12 17.64
N VAL A 254 18.45 -12.36 18.38
CA VAL A 254 19.70 -12.64 17.65
C VAL A 254 19.54 -14.07 17.16
N PRO A 255 19.26 -14.31 15.87
CA PRO A 255 18.70 -15.59 15.50
C PRO A 255 19.73 -16.71 15.61
N LEU A 256 19.39 -17.80 16.31
CA LEU A 256 20.11 -19.08 16.25
C LEU A 256 20.30 -19.59 14.80
N TRP A 257 19.45 -19.17 13.85
CA TRP A 257 19.64 -19.43 12.43
C TRP A 257 20.70 -18.51 11.79
N PHE A 258 20.88 -17.28 12.27
CA PHE A 258 21.95 -16.38 11.84
C PHE A 258 23.30 -16.87 12.39
N GLU A 259 23.35 -17.31 13.65
CA GLU A 259 24.51 -18.02 14.22
C GLU A 259 24.81 -19.30 13.43
N ARG A 260 23.83 -20.18 13.18
CA ARG A 260 24.03 -21.38 12.35
C ARG A 260 24.40 -21.08 10.89
N CYS A 261 23.87 -20.00 10.30
CA CYS A 261 24.20 -19.61 8.93
C CYS A 261 25.63 -19.06 8.85
N VAL A 262 26.05 -18.27 9.83
CA VAL A 262 27.43 -17.77 9.98
C VAL A 262 28.41 -18.91 10.29
N GLU A 263 28.00 -19.89 11.08
CA GLU A 263 28.80 -21.08 11.42
C GLU A 263 28.91 -22.06 10.24
N SER A 264 27.83 -22.28 9.47
CA SER A 264 27.87 -23.01 8.19
C SER A 264 28.70 -22.29 7.12
N LEU A 265 28.74 -20.95 7.13
CA LEU A 265 29.59 -20.15 6.24
C LEU A 265 31.08 -20.17 6.65
N ARG A 266 31.39 -20.31 7.95
CA ARG A 266 32.76 -20.48 8.47
C ARG A 266 33.37 -21.85 8.15
N LEU A 267 32.55 -22.90 8.12
CA LEU A 267 33.00 -24.28 7.85
C LEU A 267 33.24 -24.56 6.36
N ASN A 268 32.77 -23.69 5.46
CA ASN A 268 32.98 -23.82 4.02
C ASN A 268 34.24 -23.04 3.61
N SER A 269 35.35 -23.75 3.39
CA SER A 269 36.70 -23.20 3.18
C SER A 269 36.86 -22.28 1.96
N THR A 270 35.84 -22.17 1.11
CA THR A 270 35.81 -21.32 -0.09
C THR A 270 35.28 -19.90 0.14
N LEU A 271 34.66 -19.60 1.30
CA LEU A 271 34.02 -18.29 1.58
C LEU A 271 34.64 -17.52 2.77
N ALA A 272 35.70 -18.06 3.38
CA ALA A 272 36.41 -17.46 4.51
C ALA A 272 36.89 -15.99 4.32
N PRO A 273 37.33 -15.51 3.14
CA PRO A 273 37.85 -14.13 3.02
C PRO A 273 36.76 -13.05 3.03
N PHE A 274 35.46 -13.38 2.97
CA PHE A 274 34.37 -12.39 2.95
C PHE A 274 33.81 -12.06 4.35
N CYS A 275 34.28 -12.73 5.41
CA CYS A 275 33.76 -12.57 6.77
C CYS A 275 34.65 -11.67 7.64
N SER A 276 34.95 -10.46 7.16
CA SER A 276 35.53 -9.38 7.99
C SER A 276 34.47 -8.33 8.34
N ILE A 277 33.30 -8.76 8.79
CA ILE A 277 32.36 -7.87 9.48
C ILE A 277 32.77 -7.90 10.95
N ASP A 278 33.37 -6.80 11.41
CA ASP A 278 33.85 -6.64 12.77
C ASP A 278 32.69 -6.69 13.77
N LEU A 279 32.52 -7.86 14.38
CA LEU A 279 31.52 -8.14 15.41
C LEU A 279 31.71 -7.28 16.68
N ALA A 280 32.92 -6.71 16.89
CA ALA A 280 33.19 -5.85 18.04
C ALA A 280 32.50 -4.48 17.89
N GLY A 281 32.45 -3.92 16.68
CA GLY A 281 31.78 -2.64 16.41
C GLY A 281 30.27 -2.70 16.59
N VAL A 282 29.63 -3.82 16.23
CA VAL A 282 28.18 -4.03 16.40
C VAL A 282 27.80 -4.20 17.88
N LYS A 283 28.67 -4.85 18.69
CA LYS A 283 28.47 -4.94 20.15
C LYS A 283 28.69 -3.60 20.86
N ALA A 284 29.62 -2.77 20.38
CA ALA A 284 29.85 -1.44 20.93
C ALA A 284 28.68 -0.48 20.66
N ALA A 285 28.05 -0.56 19.48
CA ALA A 285 26.88 0.26 19.15
C ALA A 285 25.60 -0.11 19.94
N ALA A 286 25.52 -1.35 20.46
CA ALA A 286 24.42 -1.80 21.31
C ALA A 286 24.59 -1.46 22.80
N ALA A 287 25.77 -0.96 23.21
CA ALA A 287 26.12 -0.69 24.61
C ALA A 287 26.04 0.80 25.00
N LEU A 288 25.60 1.69 24.12
CA LEU A 288 25.36 3.10 24.47
C LEU A 288 24.01 3.24 25.18
N PRO A 289 23.96 3.67 26.46
CA PRO A 289 22.72 4.07 27.08
C PRO A 289 22.19 5.36 26.41
N ALA A 290 20.86 5.48 26.38
CA ALA A 290 20.10 6.56 25.77
C ALA A 290 20.49 7.97 26.23
#